data_AF-A0A0E0M9B5-F1
#
_entry.id   AF-A0A0E0M9B5-F1
#
_cell.length_a   1.000
_cell.length_b   1.000
_cell.length_c   1.000
_cell.angle_alpha   90.00
_cell.angle_beta   90.00
_cell.angle_gamma   90.00
#
_symmetry.space_group_name_H-M   'P 1'
#
loop_
_entity.id
_entity.type
_entity.pdbx_description
1 polymer ?
#
loop_
_entity_poly.entity_id
_entity_poly.type
_entity_poly.pdbx_seq_one_letter_code
_entity_poly.pdbx_strand_id
1 'polypeptide(L)'
;MLDRGIFPNTIFFNSIIVNLCKGGRVIESENLFDLMARIGGKPDVITYSTLIDGYCSAGKMDKAMKLLAGMVSVGVKPDCVMYNTLINGYCKITRMENALALFQEMVSNGVSPNFITYNVMLQGLFRTGRTATAKELYVQIIKSGKKDLIEQREHLLGLLHRGRMNILHKS
;
A
#
# COMPACT_ATOMS: atom_id res chain seq x y z
N MET A 1 -3.83 -33.51 5.19
CA MET A 1 -2.48 -32.99 4.85
C MET A 1 -1.59 -33.00 6.08
N LEU A 2 -1.99 -32.38 7.19
CA LEU A 2 -1.24 -32.45 8.46
C LEU A 2 -1.23 -33.87 9.06
N ASP A 3 -2.36 -34.58 9.03
CA ASP A 3 -2.47 -35.96 9.55
C ASP A 3 -1.75 -37.03 8.71
N ARG A 4 -1.12 -36.63 7.59
CA ARG A 4 -0.35 -37.52 6.71
C ARG A 4 1.16 -37.23 6.71
N GLY A 5 1.65 -36.39 7.63
CA GLY A 5 3.08 -36.05 7.73
C GLY A 5 3.62 -35.20 6.57
N ILE A 6 2.76 -34.68 5.70
CA ILE A 6 3.15 -33.78 4.61
C ILE A 6 3.21 -32.37 5.19
N PHE A 7 4.42 -31.89 5.45
CA PHE A 7 4.66 -30.51 5.88
C PHE A 7 4.36 -29.55 4.72
N PRO A 8 3.32 -28.71 4.81
CA PRO A 8 3.07 -27.71 3.79
C PRO A 8 4.21 -26.69 3.84
N ASN A 9 4.82 -26.44 2.69
CA ASN A 9 5.91 -25.47 2.57
C ASN A 9 5.37 -24.02 2.44
N THR A 10 6.25 -23.03 2.53
CA THR A 10 5.89 -21.59 2.41
C THR A 10 5.09 -21.27 1.15
N ILE A 11 5.39 -21.94 0.02
CA ILE A 11 4.70 -21.74 -1.25
C ILE A 11 3.21 -22.14 -1.14
N PHE A 12 2.93 -23.28 -0.49
CA PHE A 12 1.56 -23.73 -0.27
C PHE A 12 0.75 -22.71 0.55
N PHE A 13 1.32 -22.25 1.68
CA PHE A 13 0.69 -21.23 2.52
C PHE A 13 0.46 -19.93 1.76
N ASN A 14 1.49 -19.41 1.08
CA ASN A 14 1.39 -18.18 0.30
C ASN A 14 0.29 -18.26 -0.77
N SER A 15 0.18 -19.38 -1.47
CA SER A 15 -0.87 -19.57 -2.49
C SER A 15 -2.27 -19.45 -1.90
N ILE A 16 -2.53 -20.08 -0.75
CA ILE A 16 -3.86 -20.02 -0.12
C ILE A 16 -4.11 -18.63 0.48
N ILE A 17 -3.13 -18.04 1.16
CA ILE A 17 -3.20 -16.68 1.73
C ILE A 17 -3.55 -15.65 0.64
N VAL A 18 -2.89 -15.74 -0.54
CA VAL A 18 -3.19 -14.89 -1.70
C VAL A 18 -4.62 -15.07 -2.18
N ASN A 19 -5.08 -16.31 -2.34
CA ASN A 19 -6.43 -16.58 -2.80
C ASN A 19 -7.49 -16.10 -1.79
N LEU A 20 -7.27 -16.30 -0.49
CA LEU A 20 -8.18 -15.83 0.56
C LEU A 20 -8.25 -14.30 0.61
N CYS A 21 -7.11 -13.60 0.57
CA CYS A 21 -7.09 -12.14 0.54
C CYS A 21 -7.78 -11.57 -0.71
N LYS A 22 -7.53 -12.15 -1.90
CA LYS A 22 -8.23 -11.76 -3.14
C LYS A 22 -9.74 -12.00 -3.07
N GLY A 23 -10.18 -13.02 -2.34
CA GLY A 23 -11.59 -13.28 -2.06
C GLY A 23 -12.19 -12.43 -0.93
N GLY A 24 -11.46 -11.48 -0.35
CA GLY A 24 -11.91 -10.65 0.78
C GLY A 24 -11.95 -11.39 2.13
N ARG A 25 -11.52 -12.66 2.18
CA ARG A 25 -11.53 -13.51 3.38
C ARG A 25 -10.26 -13.30 4.22
N VAL A 26 -9.97 -12.04 4.54
CA VAL A 26 -8.72 -11.63 5.20
C VAL A 26 -8.56 -12.24 6.60
N ILE A 27 -9.65 -12.47 7.32
CA ILE A 27 -9.62 -13.11 8.66
C ILE A 27 -9.15 -14.56 8.55
N GLU A 28 -9.58 -15.29 7.53
CA GLU A 28 -9.12 -16.67 7.35
C GLU A 28 -7.67 -16.73 6.89
N SER A 29 -7.25 -15.74 6.10
CA SER A 29 -5.85 -15.54 5.74
C SER A 29 -4.97 -15.31 6.98
N GLU A 30 -5.45 -14.51 7.95
CA GLU A 30 -4.79 -14.29 9.26
C GLU A 30 -4.66 -15.58 10.06
N ASN A 31 -5.74 -16.37 10.15
CA ASN A 31 -5.71 -17.67 10.85
C ASN A 31 -4.69 -18.62 10.21
N LEU A 32 -4.57 -18.59 8.88
CA LEU A 32 -3.63 -19.44 8.15
C LEU A 32 -2.17 -18.98 8.32
N PHE A 33 -1.95 -17.67 8.41
CA PHE A 33 -0.66 -17.09 8.77
C PHE A 33 -0.23 -17.47 10.20
N ASP A 34 -1.14 -17.38 11.16
CA ASP A 34 -0.88 -17.80 12.53
C ASP A 34 -0.57 -19.30 12.61
N LEU A 35 -1.29 -20.12 11.84
CA LEU A 35 -1.01 -21.55 11.73
C LEU A 35 0.38 -21.79 11.14
N MET A 36 0.74 -21.09 10.06
CA MET A 36 2.06 -21.19 9.44
C MET A 36 3.17 -20.92 10.45
N ALA A 37 3.05 -19.85 11.24
CA ALA A 37 4.02 -19.51 12.28
C ALA A 37 4.07 -20.59 13.39
N ARG A 38 2.92 -21.09 13.85
CA ARG A 38 2.83 -22.12 14.91
C ARG A 38 3.49 -23.44 14.54
N ILE A 39 3.44 -23.83 13.26
CA ILE A 39 4.07 -25.08 12.79
C ILE A 39 5.53 -24.91 12.36
N GLY A 40 6.15 -23.76 12.69
CA GLY A 40 7.55 -23.46 12.38
C GLY A 40 7.81 -22.99 10.95
N GLY A 41 6.77 -22.69 10.18
CA GLY A 41 6.89 -22.02 8.90
C GLY A 41 7.43 -20.60 9.07
N LYS A 42 8.22 -20.13 8.10
CA LYS A 42 8.77 -18.77 8.08
C LYS A 42 8.02 -17.91 7.07
N PRO A 43 7.10 -17.02 7.51
CA PRO A 43 6.47 -16.06 6.61
C PRO A 43 7.53 -15.21 5.92
N ASP A 44 7.33 -14.99 4.63
CA ASP A 44 8.24 -14.20 3.79
C ASP A 44 7.57 -12.88 3.38
N VAL A 45 8.29 -12.10 2.55
CA VAL A 45 7.79 -10.82 2.03
C VAL A 45 6.44 -11.00 1.31
N ILE A 46 6.23 -12.11 0.61
CA ILE A 46 4.98 -12.37 -0.11
C ILE A 46 3.85 -12.59 0.89
N THR A 47 4.08 -13.37 1.95
CA THR A 47 3.10 -13.59 3.01
C THR A 47 2.63 -12.27 3.64
N TYR A 48 3.58 -11.44 4.09
CA TYR A 48 3.28 -10.16 4.72
C TYR A 48 2.61 -9.18 3.76
N SER A 49 3.13 -9.02 2.54
CA SER A 49 2.60 -8.08 1.54
C SER A 49 1.15 -8.39 1.21
N THR A 50 0.83 -9.68 1.09
CA THR A 50 -0.52 -10.15 0.75
C THR A 50 -1.54 -9.85 1.86
N LEU A 51 -1.18 -10.11 3.11
CA LEU A 51 -2.05 -9.79 4.24
C LEU A 51 -2.22 -8.30 4.44
N ILE A 52 -1.12 -7.54 4.33
CA ILE A 52 -1.14 -6.08 4.44
C ILE A 52 -2.05 -5.48 3.36
N ASP A 53 -1.92 -5.90 2.10
CA ASP A 53 -2.80 -5.46 1.01
C ASP A 53 -4.27 -5.82 1.27
N GLY A 54 -4.52 -7.04 1.77
CA GLY A 54 -5.84 -7.49 2.19
C GLY A 54 -6.47 -6.57 3.26
N TYR A 55 -5.73 -6.22 4.31
CA TYR A 55 -6.22 -5.31 5.34
C TYR A 55 -6.36 -3.87 4.85
N CYS A 56 -5.44 -3.37 4.03
CA CYS A 56 -5.55 -2.07 3.39
C CYS A 56 -6.84 -1.98 2.55
N SER A 57 -7.13 -3.01 1.78
CA SER A 57 -8.35 -3.10 0.95
C SER A 57 -9.62 -3.20 1.80
N ALA A 58 -9.53 -3.83 2.97
CA ALA A 58 -10.62 -3.87 3.96
C ALA A 58 -10.72 -2.60 4.84
N GLY A 59 -9.86 -1.60 4.64
CA GLY A 59 -9.81 -0.37 5.44
C GLY A 59 -9.30 -0.56 6.89
N LYS A 60 -8.79 -1.75 7.23
CA LYS A 60 -8.33 -2.11 8.58
C LYS A 60 -6.85 -1.77 8.77
N MET A 61 -6.52 -0.48 8.64
CA MET A 61 -5.12 -0.02 8.66
C MET A 61 -4.37 -0.34 9.95
N ASP A 62 -5.04 -0.41 11.10
CA ASP A 62 -4.38 -0.76 12.36
C ASP A 62 -3.82 -2.19 12.34
N LYS A 63 -4.52 -3.12 11.68
CA LYS A 63 -4.02 -4.50 11.47
C LYS A 63 -2.89 -4.54 10.46
N ALA A 64 -2.99 -3.77 9.38
CA ALA A 64 -1.92 -3.66 8.38
C ALA A 64 -0.62 -3.14 9.00
N MET A 65 -0.69 -2.10 9.84
CA MET A 65 0.49 -1.54 10.52
C MET A 65 1.08 -2.49 11.57
N LYS A 66 0.25 -3.28 12.27
CA LYS A 66 0.74 -4.33 13.17
C LYS A 66 1.53 -5.41 12.41
N LEU A 67 1.07 -5.81 11.23
CA LEU A 67 1.80 -6.75 10.38
C LEU A 67 3.11 -6.17 9.86
N LEU A 68 3.13 -4.89 9.48
CA LEU A 68 4.37 -4.21 9.09
C LEU A 68 5.38 -4.22 10.26
N ALA A 69 4.94 -3.88 11.48
CA ALA A 69 5.80 -3.92 12.66
C ALA A 69 6.32 -5.34 12.95
N GLY A 70 5.47 -6.36 12.79
CA GLY A 70 5.87 -7.77 12.91
C GLY A 70 6.89 -8.20 11.86
N MET A 71 6.72 -7.77 10.61
CA MET A 71 7.67 -8.02 9.52
C MET A 71 9.06 -7.44 9.86
N VAL A 72 9.11 -6.20 10.35
CA VAL A 72 10.35 -5.53 10.74
C VAL A 72 11.01 -6.20 11.95
N SER A 73 10.22 -6.61 12.96
CA SER A 73 10.77 -7.24 14.17
C SER A 73 11.43 -8.59 13.92
N VAL A 74 11.01 -9.30 12.86
CA VAL A 74 11.64 -10.55 12.40
C VAL A 74 12.74 -10.33 11.35
N GLY A 75 13.15 -9.08 11.13
CA GLY A 75 14.26 -8.70 10.25
C GLY A 75 13.91 -8.63 8.76
N VAL A 76 12.64 -8.73 8.39
CA VAL A 76 12.19 -8.58 7.01
C VAL A 76 11.92 -7.10 6.75
N LYS A 77 12.62 -6.51 5.78
CA LYS A 77 12.53 -5.07 5.50
C LYS A 77 11.41 -4.76 4.51
N PRO A 78 10.57 -3.75 4.76
CA PRO A 78 9.61 -3.28 3.77
C PRO A 78 10.32 -2.67 2.57
N ASP A 79 9.83 -2.99 1.37
CA ASP A 79 10.33 -2.45 0.12
C ASP A 79 9.42 -1.30 -0.39
N CYS A 80 9.76 -0.75 -1.56
CA CYS A 80 8.97 0.31 -2.18
C CYS A 80 7.52 -0.14 -2.46
N VAL A 81 7.29 -1.41 -2.77
CA VAL A 81 5.96 -1.93 -3.06
C VAL A 81 5.11 -1.93 -1.79
N MET A 82 5.67 -2.38 -0.66
CA MET A 82 5.01 -2.37 0.64
C MET A 82 4.59 -0.95 1.06
N TYR A 83 5.50 0.01 0.97
CA TYR A 83 5.18 1.41 1.27
C TYR A 83 4.06 1.94 0.37
N ASN A 84 4.11 1.68 -0.93
CA ASN A 84 3.07 2.09 -1.87
C ASN A 84 1.70 1.50 -1.51
N THR A 85 1.65 0.23 -1.11
CA THR A 85 0.43 -0.45 -0.67
C THR A 85 -0.18 0.22 0.55
N LEU A 86 0.62 0.52 1.57
CA LEU A 86 0.15 1.16 2.80
C LEU A 86 -0.27 2.62 2.59
N ILE A 87 0.51 3.39 1.82
CA ILE A 87 0.17 4.76 1.43
C ILE A 87 -1.17 4.76 0.68
N ASN A 88 -1.35 3.86 -0.29
CA ASN A 88 -2.61 3.73 -1.01
C ASN A 88 -3.78 3.35 -0.09
N GLY A 89 -3.55 2.46 0.87
CA GLY A 89 -4.52 2.11 1.91
C GLY A 89 -5.01 3.34 2.68
N TYR A 90 -4.09 4.17 3.19
CA TYR A 90 -4.44 5.41 3.89
C TYR A 90 -5.13 6.44 2.98
N CYS A 91 -4.69 6.57 1.72
CA CYS A 91 -5.35 7.44 0.73
C CYS A 91 -6.81 7.01 0.46
N LYS A 92 -7.09 5.70 0.41
CA LYS A 92 -8.45 5.16 0.19
C LYS A 92 -9.39 5.47 1.35
N ILE A 93 -8.89 5.48 2.58
CA ILE A 93 -9.67 5.84 3.78
C ILE A 93 -9.56 7.32 4.16
N THR A 94 -9.14 8.17 3.22
CA THR A 94 -9.03 9.64 3.33
C THR A 94 -8.16 10.15 4.49
N ARG A 95 -7.29 9.32 5.05
CA ARG A 95 -6.34 9.67 6.11
C ARG A 95 -4.99 10.13 5.52
N MET A 96 -5.00 11.28 4.87
CA MET A 96 -3.84 11.76 4.11
C MET A 96 -2.59 12.01 4.97
N GLU A 97 -2.74 12.35 6.26
CA GLU A 97 -1.58 12.65 7.11
C GLU A 97 -0.76 11.40 7.42
N ASN A 98 -1.45 10.27 7.61
CA ASN A 98 -0.78 8.98 7.75
C ASN A 98 -0.08 8.56 6.44
N ALA A 99 -0.69 8.85 5.28
CA ALA A 99 -0.07 8.59 3.98
C ALA A 99 1.20 9.44 3.77
N LEU A 100 1.16 10.73 4.12
CA LEU A 100 2.32 11.62 4.08
C LEU A 100 3.42 11.19 5.06
N ALA A 101 3.06 10.77 6.27
CA ALA A 101 4.01 10.26 7.25
C ALA A 101 4.74 9.00 6.73
N LEU A 102 4.02 8.04 6.13
CA LEU A 102 4.64 6.87 5.52
C LEU A 102 5.51 7.22 4.32
N PHE A 103 5.12 8.21 3.51
CA PHE A 103 5.94 8.69 2.41
C PHE A 103 7.27 9.28 2.92
N GLN A 104 7.25 10.03 4.02
CA GLN A 104 8.46 10.55 4.65
C GLN A 104 9.30 9.43 5.26
N GLU A 105 8.68 8.49 5.96
CA GLU A 105 9.35 7.32 6.55
C GLU A 105 10.08 6.49 5.49
N MET A 106 9.43 6.24 4.35
CA MET A 106 10.02 5.57 3.19
C MET A 106 11.34 6.23 2.77
N VAL A 107 11.36 7.56 2.64
CA VAL A 107 12.55 8.34 2.28
C VAL A 107 13.61 8.26 3.38
N SER A 108 13.22 8.42 4.65
CA SER A 108 14.13 8.35 5.80
C SER A 108 14.79 6.98 5.94
N ASN A 109 14.09 5.91 5.56
CA ASN A 109 14.61 4.55 5.55
C ASN A 109 15.44 4.21 4.29
N GLY A 110 15.71 5.20 3.44
CA GLY A 110 16.51 5.03 2.22
C GLY A 110 15.79 4.31 1.08
N VAL A 111 14.47 4.14 1.16
CA VAL A 111 13.66 3.55 0.10
C VAL A 111 13.25 4.67 -0.87
N SER A 112 13.72 4.61 -2.11
CA SER A 112 13.48 5.69 -3.08
C SER A 112 12.05 5.67 -3.63
N PRO A 113 11.28 6.78 -3.54
CA PRO A 113 9.97 6.89 -4.17
C PRO A 113 10.03 6.76 -5.69
N ASN A 114 9.16 5.91 -6.24
CA ASN A 114 9.04 5.66 -7.68
C ASN A 114 7.75 6.27 -8.27
N PHE A 115 7.47 6.00 -9.55
CA PHE A 115 6.27 6.48 -10.25
C PHE A 115 4.98 6.20 -9.48
N ILE A 116 4.86 4.94 -9.02
CA ILE A 116 3.66 4.44 -8.36
C ILE A 116 3.45 5.21 -7.06
N THR A 117 4.52 5.46 -6.30
CA THR A 117 4.47 6.25 -5.07
C THR A 117 3.87 7.64 -5.33
N TYR A 118 4.40 8.37 -6.31
CA TYR A 118 3.93 9.72 -6.61
C TYR A 118 2.51 9.75 -7.15
N ASN A 119 2.11 8.78 -7.98
CA ASN A 119 0.73 8.69 -8.47
C ASN A 119 -0.26 8.48 -7.34
N VAL A 120 0.04 7.56 -6.42
CA VAL A 120 -0.82 7.28 -5.26
C VAL A 120 -0.94 8.53 -4.39
N MET A 121 0.17 9.24 -4.15
CA MET A 121 0.17 10.49 -3.37
C MET A 121 -0.65 11.59 -4.04
N LEU A 122 -0.45 11.84 -5.33
CA LEU A 122 -1.21 12.84 -6.09
C LEU A 122 -2.70 12.49 -6.11
N GLN A 123 -3.05 11.24 -6.36
CA GLN A 123 -4.45 10.78 -6.34
C GLN A 123 -5.09 10.98 -4.97
N GLY A 124 -4.39 10.64 -3.89
CA GLY A 124 -4.85 10.87 -2.52
C GLY A 124 -5.06 12.35 -2.18
N LEU A 125 -4.12 13.21 -2.56
CA LEU A 125 -4.20 14.65 -2.34
C LEU A 125 -5.36 15.29 -3.12
N PHE A 126 -5.58 14.88 -4.37
CA PHE A 126 -6.72 15.36 -5.14
C PHE A 126 -8.06 14.90 -4.57
N ARG A 127 -8.16 13.62 -4.17
CA ARG A 127 -9.38 13.08 -3.53
C ARG A 127 -9.74 13.80 -2.24
N THR A 128 -8.74 14.27 -1.49
CA THR A 128 -8.94 15.00 -0.23
C THR A 128 -9.01 16.52 -0.40
N GLY A 129 -9.02 17.03 -1.64
CA GLY A 129 -9.10 18.47 -1.93
C GLY A 129 -7.82 19.27 -1.65
N ARG A 130 -6.71 18.60 -1.31
CA ARG A 130 -5.42 19.22 -0.97
C ARG A 130 -4.62 19.62 -2.21
N THR A 131 -5.25 20.45 -3.03
CA THR A 131 -4.75 20.82 -4.37
C THR A 131 -3.46 21.65 -4.32
N ALA A 132 -3.23 22.44 -3.27
CA ALA A 132 -1.99 23.20 -3.08
C ALA A 132 -0.78 22.25 -2.90
N THR A 133 -0.88 21.34 -1.92
CA THR A 133 0.15 20.32 -1.67
C THR A 133 0.37 19.41 -2.88
N ALA A 134 -0.69 19.06 -3.61
CA ALA A 134 -0.57 18.29 -4.85
C ALA A 134 0.27 19.02 -5.92
N LYS A 135 0.07 20.34 -6.07
CA LYS A 135 0.87 21.17 -6.99
C LYS A 135 2.33 21.27 -6.56
N GLU A 136 2.58 21.45 -5.26
CA GLU A 136 3.94 21.50 -4.72
C GLU A 136 4.68 20.19 -4.97
N LEU A 137 4.05 19.05 -4.66
CA LEU A 137 4.60 17.73 -4.93
C LEU A 137 4.88 17.55 -6.43
N TYR A 138 3.95 17.96 -7.29
CA TYR A 138 4.12 17.91 -8.74
C TYR A 138 5.34 18.72 -9.23
N VAL A 139 5.53 19.94 -8.70
CA VAL A 139 6.70 20.78 -9.02
C VAL A 139 7.99 20.12 -8.53
N GLN A 140 8.01 19.53 -7.34
CA GLN A 140 9.17 18.81 -6.83
C GLN A 140 9.57 17.64 -7.74
N ILE A 141 8.60 16.85 -8.23
CA ILE A 141 8.86 15.74 -9.15
C ILE A 141 9.51 16.26 -10.44
N ILE A 142 8.98 17.33 -11.03
CA ILE A 142 9.54 17.95 -12.25
C ILE A 142 10.98 18.43 -12.03
N LYS A 143 11.24 19.12 -10.91
CA LYS A 143 12.58 19.63 -10.56
C LYS A 143 13.60 18.51 -10.34
N SER A 144 13.16 17.38 -9.80
CA SER A 144 14.03 16.22 -9.53
C SER A 144 14.46 15.44 -10.77
N GLY A 145 14.11 15.88 -11.99
CA GLY A 145 14.47 15.20 -13.24
C GLY A 145 13.72 13.89 -13.47
N LYS A 146 12.78 13.53 -12.59
CA LYS A 146 11.86 12.39 -12.69
C LYS A 146 10.76 12.60 -13.76
N LYS A 147 11.06 13.36 -14.83
CA LYS A 147 10.11 13.86 -15.84
C LYS A 147 9.54 12.76 -16.73
N ASP A 148 10.32 11.72 -17.07
CA ASP A 148 9.87 10.58 -17.88
C ASP A 148 8.75 9.78 -17.19
N LEU A 149 8.64 9.91 -15.86
CA LEU A 149 7.56 9.33 -15.08
C LEU A 149 6.23 10.08 -15.28
N ILE A 150 6.21 11.26 -15.92
CA ILE A 150 5.00 12.10 -16.07
C ILE A 150 4.41 12.02 -17.49
N GLU A 151 5.03 11.32 -18.45
CA GLU A 151 4.55 11.29 -19.85
C GLU A 151 3.18 10.63 -20.06
N GLN A 152 2.57 9.99 -19.06
CA GLN A 152 1.14 9.61 -19.09
C GLN A 152 0.17 10.77 -18.74
N ARG A 153 0.59 12.01 -19.07
CA ARG A 153 0.14 13.30 -18.52
C ARG A 153 -1.31 13.70 -18.79
N GLU A 154 -1.95 13.14 -19.81
CA GLU A 154 -3.28 13.62 -20.23
C GLU A 154 -4.41 13.21 -19.28
N HIS A 155 -4.27 12.10 -18.56
CA HIS A 155 -5.30 11.64 -17.63
C HIS A 155 -5.36 12.49 -16.34
N LEU A 156 -4.20 12.89 -15.80
CA LEU A 156 -4.08 13.72 -14.60
C LEU A 156 -4.52 15.17 -14.84
N LEU A 157 -4.24 15.72 -16.03
CA LEU A 157 -4.80 17.00 -16.47
C LEU A 157 -6.33 16.92 -16.64
N GLY A 158 -6.84 15.81 -17.19
CA GLY A 158 -8.28 15.54 -17.26
C GLY A 158 -8.97 15.53 -15.88
N LEU A 159 -8.31 15.02 -14.84
CA LEU A 159 -8.81 15.07 -13.45
C LEU A 159 -8.78 16.49 -12.86
N LEU A 160 -7.76 17.30 -13.18
CA LEU A 160 -7.69 18.72 -12.81
C LEU A 160 -8.80 19.56 -13.45
N HIS A 161 -9.17 19.26 -14.70
CA HIS A 161 -10.25 19.94 -15.41
C HIS A 161 -11.65 19.50 -14.95
N ARG A 162 -11.87 18.20 -14.67
CA ARG A 162 -13.15 17.69 -14.13
C ARG A 162 -13.41 18.15 -12.69
N GLY A 163 -12.36 18.33 -11.87
CA GLY A 163 -12.49 18.84 -10.50
C GLY A 163 -12.95 20.31 -10.40
N ARG A 164 -12.85 21.09 -11.48
CA ARG A 164 -13.33 22.48 -11.53
C ARG A 164 -14.84 22.61 -11.79
N MET A 165 -15.50 21.61 -12.37
CA MET A 165 -16.95 21.70 -12.65
C MET A 165 -17.84 21.36 -11.45
N ASN A 166 -17.32 20.65 -10.43
CA ASN A 166 -18.14 20.24 -9.28
C ASN A 166 -18.12 21.22 -8.09
N ILE A 167 -17.32 22.28 -8.14
CA ILE A 167 -17.20 23.25 -7.03
C ILE A 167 -17.97 24.56 -7.33
N LEU A 168 -18.50 24.73 -8.55
CA LEU A 168 -19.25 25.94 -8.95
C LEU A 168 -20.79 25.78 -8.97
N HIS A 169 -21.35 24.70 -8.41
CA HIS A 169 -22.81 24.48 -8.46
C HIS A 169 -23.53 24.29 -7.11
N LYS A 170 -22.90 24.53 -5.96
CA LYS A 170 -23.62 24.63 -4.68
C LYS A 170 -22.99 25.64 -3.72
N SER A 171 -23.28 26.92 -3.95
CA SER A 171 -23.51 27.95 -2.92
C SER A 171 -23.90 29.24 -3.63
#